data_AF-A0A359KGC6-F1
#
_entry.id   AF-A0A359KGC6-F1
#
_cell.length_a   1.000
_cell.length_b   1.000
_cell.length_c   1.000
_cell.angle_alpha   90.00
_cell.angle_beta   90.00
_cell.angle_gamma   90.00
#
_symmetry.space_group_name_H-M   'P 1'
#
loop_
_entity.id
_entity.type
_entity.pdbx_description
1 polymer ?
#
loop_
_entity_poly.entity_id
_entity_poly.type
_entity_poly.pdbx_seq_one_letter_code
_entity_poly.pdbx_strand_id
1 'polypeptide(L)'
;MLTSKMNPRVFWGASAIAGGLLLLALMAPATSDLLFGRAQAWVVETFGWFYVASVAGFMLFVAALALGPTGRLKLGPDDAEPDFPYVSWLAMLFAAGMGIGLMYFAVA
;
A
#
# COMPACT_ATOMS: atom_id res chain seq x y z
N MET A 1 10.00 -17.64 -21.86
CA MET A 1 10.88 -16.46 -21.70
C MET A 1 10.00 -15.23 -21.72
N LEU A 2 9.67 -14.69 -20.54
CA LEU A 2 8.87 -13.45 -20.44
C LEU A 2 9.80 -12.27 -20.77
N THR A 3 9.65 -11.68 -21.96
CA THR A 3 10.29 -10.41 -22.29
C THR A 3 9.61 -9.32 -21.46
N SER A 4 10.08 -9.12 -20.23
CA SER A 4 9.70 -7.96 -19.42
C SER A 4 10.23 -6.71 -20.10
N LYS A 5 9.36 -6.00 -20.84
CA LYS A 5 9.66 -4.68 -21.37
C LYS A 5 9.23 -3.66 -20.32
N MET A 6 10.20 -2.99 -19.72
CA MET A 6 9.96 -1.84 -18.85
C MET A 6 9.11 -0.81 -19.59
N ASN A 7 8.02 -0.35 -18.99
CA ASN A 7 7.21 0.72 -19.57
C ASN A 7 7.95 2.05 -19.38
N PRO A 8 8.52 2.63 -20.46
CA PRO A 8 9.42 3.77 -20.32
C PRO A 8 8.68 5.03 -19.85
N ARG A 9 7.38 5.18 -20.17
CA ARG A 9 6.61 6.37 -19.78
C ARG A 9 6.36 6.40 -18.27
N VAL A 10 6.05 5.25 -17.69
CA VAL A 10 5.81 5.12 -16.24
C VAL A 10 7.13 5.23 -15.47
N PHE A 11 8.17 4.55 -15.95
CA PHE A 11 9.47 4.54 -15.29
C PHE A 11 10.08 5.94 -15.19
N TRP A 12 10.23 6.64 -16.32
CA TRP A 12 10.86 7.97 -16.31
C TRP A 12 10.02 9.02 -15.57
N GLY A 13 8.69 8.95 -15.66
CA GLY A 13 7.81 9.84 -14.91
C GLY A 13 7.94 9.66 -13.39
N ALA A 14 7.85 8.42 -12.91
CA ALA A 14 7.97 8.12 -11.48
C ALA A 14 9.37 8.46 -10.94
N SER A 15 10.42 8.08 -11.67
CA SER A 15 11.80 8.37 -11.26
C SER A 15 12.12 9.87 -11.24
N ALA A 16 11.59 10.65 -12.19
CA ALA A 16 11.79 12.10 -12.20
C ALA A 16 11.12 12.77 -11.00
N ILE A 17 9.90 12.36 -10.63
CA ILE A 17 9.19 12.89 -9.47
C ILE A 17 9.94 12.51 -8.18
N ALA A 18 10.28 11.23 -8.01
CA ALA A 18 11.01 10.75 -6.83
C ALA A 18 12.38 11.44 -6.70
N GLY A 19 13.14 11.52 -7.79
CA GLY A 19 14.43 12.19 -7.83
C GLY A 19 14.33 13.68 -7.54
N GLY A 20 13.31 14.37 -8.06
CA GLY A 20 13.06 15.79 -7.78
C GLY A 20 12.77 16.07 -6.32
N LEU A 21 11.92 15.26 -5.68
CA LEU A 21 11.62 15.37 -4.24
C LEU A 21 12.87 15.10 -3.38
N LEU A 22 13.68 14.10 -3.75
CA LEU A 22 14.94 13.80 -3.08
C LEU A 22 15.94 14.96 -3.19
N LEU A 23 16.10 15.54 -4.39
CA LEU A 23 16.98 16.68 -4.59
C LEU A 23 16.54 17.90 -3.78
N LEU A 24 15.24 18.19 -3.74
CA LEU A 24 14.69 19.27 -2.92
C LEU A 24 15.00 19.05 -1.43
N ALA A 25 14.76 17.84 -0.93
CA ALA A 25 15.03 17.48 0.47
C ALA A 25 16.52 17.58 0.83
N LEU A 26 17.42 17.21 -0.09
CA LEU A 26 18.87 17.27 0.13
C LEU A 26 19.41 18.71 0.08
N MET A 27 18.93 19.53 -0.85
CA MET A 27 19.46 20.88 -1.05
C MET A 27 18.87 21.91 -0.08
N ALA A 28 17.61 21.74 0.34
CA ALA A 28 16.93 22.66 1.24
C ALA A 28 16.09 21.90 2.29
N PRO A 29 16.72 21.27 3.31
CA PRO A 29 16.02 20.45 4.30
C PRO A 29 14.96 21.23 5.09
N ALA A 30 15.32 22.39 5.64
CA ALA A 30 14.40 23.18 6.47
C ALA A 30 13.16 23.67 5.70
N THR A 31 13.31 24.02 4.42
CA THR A 31 12.18 24.41 3.57
C THR A 31 11.33 23.21 3.22
N SER A 32 11.94 22.05 2.95
CA SER A 32 11.25 20.81 2.63
C SER A 32 10.39 20.33 3.81
N ASP A 33 10.94 20.35 5.02
CA ASP A 33 10.21 19.98 6.25
C ASP A 33 8.97 20.86 6.44
N LEU A 34 9.12 22.16 6.22
CA LEU A 34 8.05 23.13 6.39
C LEU A 34 6.96 22.95 5.31
N LEU A 35 7.35 22.71 4.06
CA LEU A 35 6.43 22.46 2.96
C LEU A 35 5.68 21.13 3.14
N PHE A 36 6.40 20.04 3.43
CA PHE A 36 5.81 18.72 3.63
C PHE A 36 4.92 18.68 4.86
N GLY A 37 5.32 19.33 5.96
CA GLY A 37 4.49 19.46 7.16
C GLY A 37 3.19 20.22 6.90
N ARG A 38 3.24 21.34 6.16
CA ARG A 38 2.03 22.07 5.76
C ARG A 38 1.14 21.26 4.83
N ALA A 39 1.71 20.58 3.85
CA ALA A 39 0.97 19.72 2.94
C ALA A 39 0.28 18.57 3.69
N GLN A 40 0.99 17.90 4.59
CA GLN A 40 0.44 16.86 5.46
C GLN A 40 -0.71 17.40 6.31
N ALA A 41 -0.53 18.54 6.99
CA ALA A 41 -1.56 19.13 7.84
C ALA A 41 -2.83 19.46 7.03
N TRP A 42 -2.66 20.05 5.84
CA TRP A 42 -3.76 20.36 4.95
C TRP A 42 -4.50 19.11 4.46
N VAL A 43 -3.78 18.03 4.12
CA VAL A 43 -4.39 16.75 3.74
C VAL A 43 -5.19 16.16 4.90
N VAL A 44 -4.64 16.15 6.10
CA VAL A 44 -5.33 15.61 7.29
C VAL A 44 -6.57 16.43 7.64
N GLU A 45 -6.48 17.75 7.58
CA GLU A 45 -7.61 18.64 7.88
C GLU A 45 -8.72 18.52 6.84
N THR A 46 -8.37 18.49 5.56
CA THR A 46 -9.36 18.51 4.45
C THR A 46 -9.91 17.12 4.14
N PHE A 47 -9.05 16.10 4.12
CA PHE A 47 -9.38 14.73 3.70
C PHE A 47 -9.39 13.70 4.83
N GLY A 48 -9.18 14.11 6.08
CA GLY A 48 -9.17 13.19 7.23
C GLY A 48 -10.48 12.41 7.38
N TRP A 49 -11.63 13.07 7.20
CA TRP A 49 -12.94 12.40 7.24
C TRP A 49 -13.05 11.33 6.14
N PHE A 50 -12.57 11.64 4.93
CA PHE A 50 -12.59 10.72 3.79
C PHE A 50 -11.66 9.53 4.02
N TYR A 51 -10.49 9.76 4.61
CA TYR A 51 -9.57 8.70 5.00
C TYR A 51 -10.22 7.73 5.99
N VAL A 52 -10.81 8.23 7.09
CA VAL A 52 -11.47 7.38 8.10
C VAL A 52 -12.67 6.65 7.50
N ALA A 53 -13.49 7.33 6.71
CA ALA A 53 -14.65 6.73 6.04
C ALA A 53 -14.23 5.66 5.02
N SER A 54 -13.13 5.87 4.29
CA SER A 54 -12.60 4.89 3.34
C SER A 54 -12.07 3.65 4.06
N VAL A 55 -11.32 3.79 5.16
CA VAL A 55 -10.83 2.66 5.94
C VAL A 55 -12.01 1.83 6.49
N ALA A 56 -12.99 2.49 7.09
CA ALA A 56 -14.20 1.82 7.57
C ALA A 56 -14.98 1.16 6.42
N GLY A 57 -15.12 1.86 5.28
CA GLY A 57 -15.80 1.37 4.09
C GLY A 57 -15.13 0.14 3.49
N PHE A 58 -13.80 0.15 3.32
CA PHE A 58 -13.05 -1.01 2.83
C PHE A 58 -13.10 -2.18 3.83
N MET A 59 -13.06 -1.91 5.13
CA MET A 59 -13.21 -2.96 6.15
C MET A 59 -14.58 -3.64 6.04
N LEU A 60 -15.65 -2.86 5.96
CA LEU A 60 -17.01 -3.38 5.77
C LEU A 60 -17.14 -4.11 4.42
N PHE A 61 -16.56 -3.58 3.35
CA PHE A 61 -16.58 -4.19 2.03
C PHE A 61 -15.88 -5.55 2.02
N VAL A 62 -14.67 -5.65 2.58
CA VAL A 62 -13.94 -6.93 2.67
C VAL A 62 -14.67 -7.91 3.58
N ALA A 63 -15.24 -7.46 4.71
CA ALA A 63 -16.04 -8.30 5.58
C ALA A 63 -17.30 -8.82 4.87
N ALA A 64 -17.98 -7.97 4.09
CA ALA A 64 -19.13 -8.36 3.28
C ALA A 64 -18.75 -9.36 2.19
N LEU A 65 -17.59 -9.19 1.54
CA LEU A 65 -17.10 -10.16 0.56
C LEU A 65 -16.77 -11.51 1.20
N ALA A 66 -16.16 -11.51 2.39
CA ALA A 66 -15.74 -12.71 3.11
C ALA A 66 -16.91 -13.50 3.70
N LEU A 67 -17.89 -12.81 4.30
CA LEU A 67 -19.09 -13.43 4.90
C LEU A 67 -20.21 -13.67 3.89
N GLY A 68 -20.18 -12.97 2.76
CA GLY A 68 -21.16 -13.08 1.69
C GLY A 68 -20.93 -14.31 0.79
N PRO A 69 -21.78 -14.50 -0.23
CA PRO A 69 -21.70 -15.63 -1.15
C PRO A 69 -20.38 -15.67 -1.94
N THR A 70 -19.75 -14.52 -2.16
CA THR A 70 -18.45 -14.37 -2.82
C THR A 70 -17.29 -14.98 -2.02
N GLY A 71 -17.41 -15.15 -0.70
CA GLY A 71 -16.34 -15.71 0.12
C GLY A 71 -16.04 -17.18 -0.19
N ARG A 72 -16.98 -17.88 -0.83
CA ARG A 72 -16.83 -19.27 -1.27
C ARG A 72 -16.26 -19.38 -2.68
N LEU A 73 -16.11 -18.27 -3.40
CA LEU A 73 -15.62 -18.26 -4.77
C LEU A 73 -14.12 -18.51 -4.79
N LYS A 74 -13.69 -19.45 -5.62
CA LYS A 74 -12.28 -19.75 -5.83
C LYS A 74 -11.66 -18.72 -6.78
N LEU A 75 -10.49 -18.19 -6.41
CA LEU A 75 -9.72 -17.28 -7.27
C LEU A 75 -8.89 -18.09 -8.27
N GLY A 76 -9.55 -18.63 -9.30
CA GLY A 76 -8.94 -19.45 -10.34
C GLY A 76 -10.00 -20.26 -11.09
N PRO A 77 -9.58 -21.11 -12.03
CA PRO A 77 -10.44 -22.16 -12.60
C PRO A 77 -11.10 -23.03 -11.52
N ASP A 78 -12.26 -23.61 -11.81
CA ASP A 78 -13.02 -24.43 -10.85
C ASP A 78 -12.22 -25.64 -10.31
N ASP A 79 -11.30 -26.16 -11.14
CA ASP A 79 -10.40 -27.28 -10.87
C ASP A 79 -9.04 -26.86 -10.30
N ALA A 80 -8.80 -25.57 -10.05
CA ALA A 80 -7.53 -25.12 -9.46
C ALA A 80 -7.30 -25.81 -8.11
N GLU A 81 -6.07 -25.97 -7.65
CA GLU A 81 -5.77 -26.37 -6.27
C GLU A 81 -4.86 -25.30 -5.64
N PRO A 82 -4.81 -25.16 -4.30
CA PRO A 82 -3.91 -24.21 -3.69
C PRO A 82 -2.45 -24.55 -3.99
N ASP A 83 -1.70 -23.62 -4.58
CA ASP A 83 -0.27 -23.81 -4.88
C ASP A 83 0.60 -23.99 -3.62
N PHE A 84 0.12 -23.50 -2.47
CA PHE A 84 0.83 -23.53 -1.20
C PHE A 84 -0.04 -24.15 -0.09
N PRO A 85 0.56 -24.93 0.83
CA PRO A 85 -0.11 -25.38 2.04
C PRO A 85 -0.61 -24.19 2.86
N TYR A 86 -1.74 -24.34 3.54
CA TYR A 86 -2.40 -23.27 4.29
C TYR A 86 -1.47 -22.54 5.29
N VAL A 87 -0.65 -23.29 6.02
CA VAL A 87 0.30 -22.72 7.00
C VAL A 87 1.37 -21.87 6.31
N SER A 88 1.91 -22.35 5.18
CA SER A 88 2.89 -21.61 4.39
C SER A 88 2.26 -20.35 3.78
N TRP A 89 1.04 -20.45 3.27
CA TRP A 89 0.28 -19.30 2.77
C TRP A 89 0.03 -18.24 3.84
N LEU A 90 -0.40 -18.66 5.03
CA LEU A 90 -0.61 -17.76 6.16
C LEU A 90 0.69 -17.06 6.59
N ALA A 91 1.81 -17.80 6.63
CA ALA A 91 3.12 -17.22 6.93
C ALA A 91 3.56 -16.17 5.89
N MET A 92 3.29 -16.41 4.60
CA MET A 92 3.56 -15.43 3.54
C MET A 92 2.72 -14.16 3.69
N LEU A 93 1.44 -14.29 4.05
CA LEU A 93 0.57 -13.14 4.30
C LEU A 93 1.06 -12.30 5.47
N PHE A 94 1.50 -12.96 6.55
CA PHE A 94 2.07 -12.28 7.71
C PHE A 94 3.39 -11.59 7.37
N ALA A 95 4.28 -12.26 6.64
CA ALA A 95 5.55 -11.69 6.20
C ALA A 95 5.38 -10.48 5.27
N ALA A 96 4.37 -10.50 4.39
CA ALA A 96 4.05 -9.37 3.53
C ALA A 96 3.45 -8.18 4.31
N GLY A 97 2.71 -8.45 5.38
CA GLY A 97 2.07 -7.41 6.22
C GLY A 97 2.97 -6.82 7.30
N MET A 98 3.92 -7.59 7.84
CA MET A 98 4.82 -7.13 8.89
C MET A 98 5.95 -6.26 8.35
N GLY A 99 5.74 -4.95 8.33
CA GLY A 99 6.76 -3.96 7.94
C GLY A 99 7.61 -3.42 9.09
N ILE A 100 8.57 -2.53 8.75
CA ILE A 100 9.42 -1.78 9.70
C ILE A 100 8.58 -1.02 10.75
N GLY A 101 7.35 -0.61 10.39
CA GLY A 101 6.45 0.09 11.29
C GLY A 101 6.17 -0.67 12.59
N LEU A 102 6.06 -2.00 12.56
CA LEU A 102 5.86 -2.78 13.79
C LEU A 102 7.09 -2.69 14.70
N MET A 103 8.30 -2.77 14.15
CA MET A 103 9.53 -2.64 14.95
C MET A 103 9.70 -1.26 15.57
N TYR A 104 9.27 -0.21 14.86
CA TYR A 104 9.38 1.17 15.34
C TYR A 104 8.31 1.51 16.39
N PHE A 105 7.06 1.13 16.14
CA PHE A 105 5.93 1.50 17.01
C PHE A 105 5.61 0.46 18.11
N ALA A 106 6.15 -0.76 18.07
CA ALA A 106 5.88 -1.75 19.12
C ALA A 106 6.66 -1.50 20.43
N VAL A 107 7.69 -0.67 20.41
CA VAL A 107 8.50 -0.30 21.59
C VAL A 107 8.15 1.09 22.10
N ALA A 108 7.59 1.95 21.25
CA ALA A 108 7.17 3.31 21.59
C ALA A 108 5.90 3.32 22.44
#